data_AF-A0A9E5KLI4-F1
#
_entry.id   AF-A0A9E5KLI4-F1
#
_cell.length_a   1.000
_cell.length_b   1.000
_cell.length_c   1.000
_cell.angle_alpha   90.00
_cell.angle_beta   90.00
_cell.angle_gamma   90.00
#
_symmetry.space_group_name_H-M   'P 1'
#
loop_
_entity.id
_entity.type
_entity.pdbx_description
1 polymer ?
#
loop_
_entity_poly.entity_id
_entity_poly.type
_entity_poly.pdbx_seq_one_letter_code
_entity_poly.pdbx_strand_id
1 'polypeptide(L)'
;MPTCSKVTITLLAFACVSVPMQGCKNGPPPVMAVRLLLGGKDHNGGPIAQGDVLKLTKSTDGTATDGEDFKVSLASKSGDGYEWQCRTPNDAYLLVDASFDIEPDGKLAAGTDMQTIYHLHARKVGKTKIEFAQVSLTDKNIAAKQVLTLEVEVKAGTDAKK
;
A
#
# COMPACT_ATOMS: atom_id res chain seq x y z
N MET A 1 36.49 -52.74 -40.21
CA MET A 1 36.50 -51.27 -40.39
C MET A 1 35.22 -50.71 -39.78
N PRO A 2 35.22 -49.64 -38.97
CA PRO A 2 36.26 -49.11 -38.09
C PRO A 2 35.76 -48.83 -36.63
N THR A 3 36.73 -48.65 -35.72
CA THR A 3 36.78 -47.71 -34.55
C THR A 3 35.65 -47.74 -33.49
N CYS A 4 35.83 -48.18 -32.25
CA CYS A 4 36.84 -47.83 -31.22
C CYS A 4 36.82 -46.34 -30.82
N SER A 5 36.24 -46.04 -29.66
CA SER A 5 36.73 -45.00 -28.74
C SER A 5 36.17 -45.20 -27.34
N LYS A 6 37.03 -45.74 -26.47
CA LYS A 6 36.95 -45.59 -25.02
C LYS A 6 37.34 -44.15 -24.69
N VAL A 7 36.55 -43.45 -23.88
CA VAL A 7 37.01 -42.20 -23.23
C VAL A 7 36.97 -42.41 -21.72
N THR A 8 38.16 -42.32 -21.16
CA THR A 8 38.55 -42.49 -19.78
C THR A 8 38.03 -41.34 -18.90
N ILE A 9 37.49 -41.69 -17.73
CA ILE A 9 37.05 -40.77 -16.69
C ILE A 9 38.28 -40.22 -15.98
N THR A 10 38.58 -38.94 -16.18
CA THR A 10 39.62 -38.24 -15.42
C THR A 10 38.96 -37.51 -14.26
N LEU A 11 39.08 -38.09 -13.08
CA LEU A 11 38.66 -37.53 -11.79
C LEU A 11 39.62 -36.38 -11.43
N LEU A 12 39.21 -35.13 -11.68
CA LEU A 12 39.94 -33.97 -11.18
C LEU A 12 39.54 -33.72 -9.72
N ALA A 13 40.40 -34.14 -8.80
CA ALA A 13 40.36 -33.73 -7.41
C ALA A 13 40.74 -32.24 -7.32
N PHE A 14 39.75 -31.37 -7.21
CA PHE A 14 39.97 -29.99 -6.79
C PHE A 14 39.92 -29.93 -5.26
N ALA A 15 41.09 -29.77 -4.65
CA ALA A 15 41.23 -29.42 -3.25
C ALA A 15 40.57 -28.04 -3.02
N CYS A 16 39.44 -28.02 -2.30
CA CYS A 16 38.91 -26.79 -1.73
C CYS A 16 39.85 -26.32 -0.63
N VAL A 17 40.74 -25.40 -0.97
CA VAL A 17 41.47 -24.59 -0.01
C VAL A 17 40.45 -23.67 0.66
N SER A 18 40.17 -23.91 1.94
CA SER A 18 39.39 -23.02 2.78
C SER A 18 40.16 -21.72 3.00
N VAL A 19 39.78 -20.66 2.30
CA VAL A 19 40.19 -19.29 2.63
C VAL A 19 39.02 -18.63 3.38
N PRO A 20 39.20 -18.17 4.63
CA PRO A 20 38.17 -17.43 5.33
C PRO A 20 38.17 -15.99 4.85
N MET A 21 37.27 -15.63 3.93
CA MET A 21 36.93 -14.22 3.71
C MET A 21 35.88 -13.80 4.74
N GLN A 22 36.36 -13.20 5.83
CA GLN A 22 35.58 -12.20 6.54
C GLN A 22 35.34 -11.02 5.59
N GLY A 23 34.09 -10.75 5.23
CA GLY A 23 33.77 -9.57 4.45
C GLY A 23 32.44 -9.65 3.72
N CYS A 24 31.36 -9.31 4.43
CA CYS A 24 30.33 -8.35 4.00
C CYS A 24 29.16 -8.45 4.99
N LYS A 25 29.26 -7.65 6.05
CA LYS A 25 28.10 -7.12 6.77
C LYS A 25 27.33 -6.30 5.75
N ASN A 26 26.26 -6.88 5.22
CA ASN A 26 25.08 -6.25 4.62
C ASN A 26 24.29 -7.39 3.98
N GLY A 27 23.69 -8.21 4.84
CA GLY A 27 22.53 -8.99 4.40
C GLY A 27 21.48 -8.01 3.85
N PRO A 28 20.61 -8.45 2.94
CA PRO A 28 19.49 -7.64 2.50
C PRO A 28 18.80 -7.08 3.74
N PRO A 29 18.44 -5.77 3.79
CA PRO A 29 17.67 -5.26 4.92
C PRO A 29 16.48 -6.21 5.10
N PRO A 30 16.06 -6.50 6.35
CA PRO A 30 14.88 -7.33 6.57
C PRO A 30 13.74 -6.65 5.81
N VAL A 31 13.40 -7.21 4.65
CA VAL A 31 12.20 -6.85 3.91
C VAL A 31 11.13 -7.31 4.87
N MET A 32 10.61 -6.35 5.63
CA MET A 32 9.54 -6.57 6.59
C MET A 32 8.51 -7.41 5.86
N ALA A 33 8.30 -8.62 6.38
CA ALA A 33 7.31 -9.53 5.88
C ALA A 33 6.03 -8.73 5.68
N VAL A 34 5.65 -8.53 4.41
CA VAL A 34 4.38 -7.93 4.06
C VAL A 34 3.35 -8.81 4.73
N ARG A 35 2.83 -8.34 5.87
CA ARG A 35 1.62 -8.87 6.45
C ARG A 35 0.52 -8.54 5.44
N LEU A 36 0.37 -9.38 4.43
CA LEU A 36 -0.88 -9.63 3.75
C LEU A 36 -1.82 -10.27 4.79
N LEU A 37 -2.22 -9.47 5.77
CA LEU A 37 -3.31 -9.78 6.66
C LEU A 37 -4.45 -8.86 6.23
N LEU A 38 -5.47 -9.49 5.68
CA LEU A 38 -6.78 -8.99 5.28
C LEU A 38 -7.55 -8.27 6.42
N GLY A 39 -6.93 -7.28 7.06
CA GLY A 39 -7.43 -6.68 8.29
C GLY A 39 -6.88 -5.29 8.50
N GLY A 40 -7.31 -4.34 7.67
CA GLY A 40 -7.25 -2.93 8.07
C GLY A 40 -8.03 -2.75 9.37
N LYS A 41 -7.43 -2.07 10.35
CA LYS A 41 -8.14 -1.71 11.59
C LYS A 41 -9.06 -0.54 11.30
N ASP A 42 -10.23 -0.53 11.96
CA ASP A 42 -11.08 0.65 11.99
C ASP A 42 -10.27 1.81 12.60
N HIS A 43 -10.02 2.84 11.79
CA HIS A 43 -9.26 4.00 12.24
C HIS A 43 -10.19 4.95 12.98
N ASN A 44 -9.78 5.33 14.19
CA ASN A 44 -10.58 6.17 15.10
C ASN A 44 -9.73 7.30 15.70
N GLY A 45 -8.76 7.83 14.95
CA GLY A 45 -7.84 8.85 15.42
C GLY A 45 -6.46 8.31 15.77
N GLY A 46 -5.51 9.23 15.96
CA GLY A 46 -4.16 8.90 16.45
C GLY A 46 -3.13 8.59 15.36
N PRO A 47 -1.99 7.97 15.72
CA PRO A 47 -0.87 7.78 14.81
C PRO A 47 -1.19 6.77 13.71
N ILE A 48 -0.74 7.09 12.50
CA ILE A 48 -0.79 6.28 11.28
C ILE A 48 0.67 5.96 10.95
N ALA A 49 0.99 4.69 10.77
CA ALA A 49 2.34 4.24 10.46
C ALA A 49 2.50 3.85 8.99
N GLN A 50 3.76 3.79 8.53
CA GLN A 50 4.11 3.23 7.22
C GLN A 50 3.41 1.89 6.95
N GLY A 51 2.70 1.82 5.83
CA GLY A 51 2.04 0.61 5.33
C GLY A 51 0.68 0.31 5.98
N ASP A 52 0.19 1.16 6.89
CA ASP A 52 -1.11 0.96 7.51
C ASP A 52 -2.25 1.00 6.47
N VAL A 53 -3.28 0.17 6.72
CA VAL A 53 -4.54 0.22 5.98
C VAL A 53 -5.62 0.70 6.93
N LEU A 54 -6.03 1.95 6.76
CA LEU A 54 -7.03 2.61 7.57
C LEU A 54 -8.42 2.31 7.02
N LYS A 55 -9.20 1.52 7.76
CA LYS A 55 -10.60 1.30 7.41
C LYS A 55 -11.42 2.48 7.92
N LEU A 56 -11.93 3.30 7.00
CA LEU A 56 -12.74 4.47 7.31
C LEU A 56 -14.23 4.13 7.19
N THR A 57 -14.91 4.11 8.34
CA THR A 57 -16.37 3.93 8.43
C THR A 57 -17.10 5.22 8.83
N LYS A 58 -16.35 6.20 9.34
CA LYS A 58 -16.77 7.55 9.71
C LYS A 58 -15.61 8.53 9.51
N SER A 59 -15.90 9.82 9.45
CA SER A 59 -14.86 10.85 9.45
C SER A 59 -14.00 10.78 10.71
N THR A 60 -12.70 10.98 10.54
CA THR A 60 -11.72 10.83 11.62
C THR A 60 -10.50 11.71 11.36
N ASP A 61 -9.73 11.95 12.41
CA ASP A 61 -8.39 12.52 12.33
C ASP A 61 -7.30 11.44 12.31
N GLY A 62 -6.06 11.86 12.11
CA GLY A 62 -4.87 11.04 12.23
C GLY A 62 -3.59 11.89 12.27
N THR A 63 -2.51 11.27 12.70
CA THR A 63 -1.16 11.85 12.66
C THR A 63 -0.27 10.93 11.84
N ALA A 64 0.37 11.45 10.80
CA ALA A 64 1.37 10.72 10.03
C ALA A 64 2.72 11.44 10.12
N THR A 65 3.77 10.77 9.70
CA THR A 65 5.13 11.31 9.59
C THR A 65 5.44 11.61 8.13
N ASP A 66 6.17 12.70 7.88
CA ASP A 66 6.64 13.04 6.54
C ASP A 66 7.46 11.89 5.93
N GLY A 67 7.12 11.50 4.71
CA GLY A 67 7.67 10.33 4.03
C GLY A 67 6.93 9.01 4.27
N GLU A 68 5.87 8.99 5.10
CA GLU A 68 5.07 7.79 5.29
C GLU A 68 4.02 7.58 4.20
N ASP A 69 3.89 6.34 3.73
CA ASP A 69 2.84 5.88 2.84
C ASP A 69 1.86 5.00 3.61
N PHE A 70 0.58 5.18 3.37
CA PHE A 70 -0.48 4.37 3.98
C PHE A 70 -1.67 4.28 3.02
N LYS A 71 -2.67 3.47 3.38
CA LYS A 71 -3.86 3.26 2.56
C LYS A 71 -5.12 3.61 3.33
N VAL A 72 -6.14 4.05 2.60
CA VAL A 72 -7.50 4.20 3.12
C VAL A 72 -8.40 3.21 2.41
N SER A 73 -9.05 2.34 3.18
CA SER A 73 -10.06 1.41 2.68
C SER A 73 -11.46 1.90 3.04
N LEU A 74 -12.31 1.99 2.02
CA LEU A 74 -13.70 2.40 2.13
C LEU A 74 -14.62 1.27 1.68
N ALA A 75 -15.62 0.94 2.49
CA ALA A 75 -16.59 -0.08 2.13
C ALA A 75 -17.43 0.36 0.92
N SER A 76 -17.63 -0.56 -0.02
CA SER A 76 -18.45 -0.39 -1.22
C SER A 76 -19.21 -1.68 -1.54
N LYS A 77 -20.13 -1.64 -2.51
CA LYS A 77 -20.95 -2.80 -2.88
C LYS A 77 -21.01 -2.93 -4.40
N SER A 78 -20.78 -4.12 -4.92
CA SER A 78 -20.74 -4.37 -6.36
C SER A 78 -22.11 -4.09 -6.98
N GLY A 79 -22.15 -3.36 -8.10
CA GLY A 79 -23.37 -3.15 -8.86
C GLY A 79 -24.45 -2.33 -8.14
N ASP A 80 -24.12 -1.60 -7.08
CA ASP A 80 -25.06 -0.73 -6.38
C ASP A 80 -25.24 0.64 -7.06
N GLY A 81 -24.47 0.92 -8.12
CA GLY A 81 -24.52 2.15 -8.90
C GLY A 81 -23.71 3.30 -8.31
N TYR A 82 -22.90 3.07 -7.27
CA TYR A 82 -22.08 4.08 -6.63
C TYR A 82 -20.59 3.74 -6.68
N GLU A 83 -19.76 4.79 -6.67
CA GLU A 83 -18.31 4.67 -6.51
C GLU A 83 -17.79 5.70 -5.52
N TRP A 84 -16.66 5.41 -4.89
CA TRP A 84 -15.92 6.41 -4.12
C TRP A 84 -15.09 7.29 -5.06
N GLN A 85 -15.04 8.58 -4.75
CA GLN A 85 -14.16 9.55 -5.40
C GLN A 85 -13.43 10.37 -4.34
N CYS A 86 -12.10 10.47 -4.47
CA CYS A 86 -11.32 11.44 -3.71
C CYS A 86 -11.50 12.84 -4.33
N ARG A 87 -11.88 13.83 -3.52
CA ARG A 87 -12.11 15.22 -3.96
C ARG A 87 -10.86 16.09 -3.90
N THR A 88 -9.87 15.69 -3.09
CA THR A 88 -8.63 16.45 -2.87
C THR A 88 -7.37 15.60 -3.14
N PRO A 89 -7.22 14.99 -4.33
CA PRO A 89 -6.12 14.05 -4.57
C PRO A 89 -4.74 14.71 -4.61
N ASN A 90 -4.66 15.97 -5.04
CA ASN A 90 -3.41 16.72 -5.21
C ASN A 90 -3.12 17.69 -4.07
N ASP A 91 -3.37 17.27 -2.82
CA ASP A 91 -3.06 18.12 -1.68
C ASP A 91 -1.54 18.23 -1.44
N ALA A 92 -1.11 19.41 -0.96
CA ALA A 92 0.31 19.74 -0.79
C ALA A 92 0.97 18.96 0.36
N TYR A 93 0.21 18.50 1.34
CA TYR A 93 0.71 17.78 2.52
C TYR A 93 0.54 16.27 2.40
N LEU A 94 -0.54 15.84 1.72
CA LEU A 94 -0.88 14.43 1.54
C LEU A 94 -1.28 14.18 0.09
N LEU A 95 -0.50 13.41 -0.67
CA LEU A 95 -0.94 12.95 -1.99
C LEU A 95 -1.96 11.83 -1.82
N VAL A 96 -2.93 11.77 -2.72
CA VAL A 96 -3.66 10.54 -3.00
C VAL A 96 -3.37 10.12 -4.43
N ASP A 97 -2.99 8.87 -4.63
CA ASP A 97 -2.76 8.34 -5.97
C ASP A 97 -4.03 8.43 -6.82
N ALA A 98 -3.84 8.68 -8.12
CA ALA A 98 -4.94 8.72 -9.07
C ALA A 98 -5.57 7.33 -9.27
N SER A 99 -4.78 6.26 -9.10
CA SER A 99 -5.23 4.87 -9.11
C SER A 99 -5.62 4.42 -7.71
N PHE A 100 -6.62 3.53 -7.65
CA PHE A 100 -7.06 2.86 -6.44
C PHE A 100 -7.30 1.38 -6.74
N ASP A 101 -7.25 0.54 -5.70
CA ASP A 101 -7.55 -0.88 -5.82
C ASP A 101 -9.01 -1.16 -5.44
N ILE A 102 -9.53 -2.28 -5.95
CA ILE A 102 -10.81 -2.85 -5.53
C ILE A 102 -10.54 -4.25 -4.97
N GLU A 103 -11.08 -4.53 -3.78
CA GLU A 103 -10.96 -5.83 -3.14
C GLU A 103 -12.35 -6.37 -2.72
N PRO A 104 -12.69 -7.65 -3.01
CA PRO A 104 -11.92 -8.60 -3.80
C PRO A 104 -11.76 -8.17 -5.26
N ASP A 105 -10.70 -8.62 -5.92
CA ASP A 105 -10.43 -8.32 -7.31
C ASP A 105 -11.26 -9.20 -8.27
N GLY A 106 -11.31 -8.79 -9.54
CA GLY A 106 -11.98 -9.55 -10.60
C GLY A 106 -13.49 -9.28 -10.73
N LYS A 107 -14.20 -10.22 -11.36
CA LYS A 107 -15.63 -10.07 -11.67
C LYS A 107 -16.48 -10.49 -10.48
N LEU A 108 -17.24 -9.54 -9.95
CA LEU A 108 -18.08 -9.74 -8.77
C LEU A 108 -19.56 -9.77 -9.14
N ALA A 109 -20.33 -10.56 -8.39
CA ALA A 109 -21.79 -10.57 -8.51
C ALA A 109 -22.35 -9.27 -7.89
N ALA A 110 -23.44 -8.75 -8.46
CA ALA A 110 -24.13 -7.60 -7.89
C ALA A 110 -24.53 -7.88 -6.43
N GLY A 111 -24.35 -6.89 -5.56
CA GLY A 111 -24.61 -6.98 -4.13
C GLY A 111 -23.43 -7.46 -3.27
N THR A 112 -22.35 -7.97 -3.88
CA THR A 112 -21.14 -8.41 -3.17
C THR A 112 -20.51 -7.24 -2.43
N ASP A 113 -20.14 -7.44 -1.17
CA ASP A 113 -19.41 -6.44 -0.39
C ASP A 113 -17.97 -6.33 -0.89
N MET A 114 -17.48 -5.09 -1.02
CA MET A 114 -16.18 -4.76 -1.57
C MET A 114 -15.52 -3.64 -0.75
N GLN A 115 -14.26 -3.38 -1.05
CA GLN A 115 -13.48 -2.26 -0.55
C GLN A 115 -12.87 -1.49 -1.72
N THR A 116 -12.94 -0.17 -1.65
CA THR A 116 -12.18 0.73 -2.51
C THR A 116 -10.98 1.25 -1.71
N ILE A 117 -9.77 1.01 -2.21
CA ILE A 117 -8.53 1.24 -1.46
C ILE A 117 -7.72 2.33 -2.16
N TYR A 118 -7.62 3.49 -1.51
CA TYR A 118 -6.76 4.59 -1.94
C TYR A 118 -5.38 4.48 -1.32
N HIS A 119 -4.35 4.86 -2.07
CA HIS A 119 -2.97 4.96 -1.59
C HIS A 119 -2.66 6.43 -1.33
N LEU A 120 -2.10 6.71 -0.15
CA LEU A 120 -1.81 8.06 0.32
C LEU A 120 -0.34 8.18 0.70
N HIS A 121 0.22 9.35 0.41
CA HIS A 121 1.64 9.65 0.64
C HIS A 121 1.77 10.95 1.44
N ALA A 122 2.28 10.87 2.67
CA ALA A 122 2.60 12.04 3.46
C ALA A 122 3.88 12.69 2.91
N ARG A 123 3.74 13.88 2.32
CA ARG A 123 4.83 14.54 1.54
C ARG A 123 5.42 15.77 2.20
N LYS A 124 4.69 16.37 3.13
CA LYS A 124 5.09 17.62 3.73
C LYS A 124 4.43 17.80 5.08
N VAL A 125 5.22 18.30 6.04
CA VAL A 125 4.74 18.70 7.36
C VAL A 125 3.64 19.76 7.26
N GLY A 126 2.54 19.52 7.97
CA GLY A 126 1.39 20.41 8.02
C GLY A 126 0.10 19.68 8.35
N LYS A 127 -1.02 20.39 8.27
CA LYS A 127 -2.36 19.81 8.48
C LYS A 127 -3.15 19.89 7.20
N THR A 128 -3.83 18.81 6.87
CA THR A 128 -4.68 18.73 5.70
C THR A 128 -5.93 17.90 5.93
N LYS A 129 -6.91 18.05 5.04
CA LYS A 129 -8.16 17.29 5.04
C LYS A 129 -8.36 16.65 3.68
N ILE A 130 -8.46 15.32 3.67
CA ILE A 130 -8.85 14.56 2.49
C ILE A 130 -10.32 14.19 2.57
N GLU A 131 -11.05 14.46 1.49
CA GLU A 131 -12.46 14.13 1.39
C GLU A 131 -12.68 13.02 0.36
N PHE A 132 -13.43 12.00 0.78
CA PHE A 132 -13.93 10.92 -0.05
C PHE A 132 -15.44 11.02 -0.13
N ALA A 133 -15.99 11.01 -1.35
CA ALA A 133 -17.42 11.11 -1.60
C ALA A 133 -17.89 9.88 -2.37
N GLN A 134 -18.94 9.22 -1.88
CA GLN A 134 -19.60 8.12 -2.59
C GLN A 134 -20.65 8.70 -3.52
N VAL A 135 -20.40 8.66 -4.82
CA VAL A 135 -21.23 9.32 -5.85
C VAL A 135 -21.87 8.31 -6.78
N SER A 136 -22.99 8.71 -7.40
CA SER A 136 -23.66 7.87 -8.38
C SER A 136 -22.91 7.85 -9.71
N LEU A 137 -22.80 6.66 -10.28
CA LEU A 137 -22.20 6.42 -11.60
C LEU A 137 -23.11 6.89 -12.74
N THR A 138 -24.43 6.87 -12.53
CA THR A 138 -25.42 7.12 -13.58
C THR A 138 -26.06 8.49 -13.49
N ASP A 139 -26.13 9.07 -12.29
CA ASP A 139 -26.75 10.38 -12.07
C ASP A 139 -25.76 11.34 -11.40
N LYS A 140 -25.24 12.28 -12.19
CA LYS A 140 -24.24 13.26 -11.74
C LYS A 140 -24.86 14.47 -11.04
N ASN A 141 -26.19 14.60 -11.03
CA ASN A 141 -26.89 15.77 -10.48
C ASN A 141 -27.37 15.57 -9.04
N ILE A 142 -27.20 14.37 -8.49
CA ILE A 142 -27.52 14.08 -7.10
C ILE A 142 -26.32 14.29 -6.17
N ALA A 143 -26.60 14.66 -4.93
CA ALA A 143 -25.58 14.76 -3.89
C ALA A 143 -24.93 13.38 -3.63
N ALA A 144 -23.71 13.40 -3.10
CA ALA A 144 -23.03 12.19 -2.67
C ALA A 144 -23.88 11.44 -1.63
N LYS A 145 -24.00 10.13 -1.81
CA LYS A 145 -24.70 9.23 -0.88
C LYS A 145 -24.06 9.24 0.51
N GLN A 146 -22.74 9.37 0.53
CA GLN A 146 -21.94 9.48 1.75
C GLN A 146 -20.71 10.33 1.49
N VAL A 147 -20.26 11.07 2.50
CA VAL A 147 -18.98 11.78 2.50
C VAL A 147 -18.23 11.40 3.76
N LEU A 148 -16.95 11.05 3.61
CA LEU A 148 -16.03 10.72 4.69
C LEU A 148 -14.79 11.59 4.57
N THR A 149 -14.33 12.12 5.70
CA THR A 149 -13.15 12.99 5.75
C THR A 149 -12.07 12.39 6.63
N LEU A 150 -10.84 12.42 6.14
CA LEU A 150 -9.63 12.12 6.92
C LEU A 150 -8.85 13.42 7.11
N GLU A 151 -8.81 13.93 8.33
CA GLU A 151 -7.92 15.04 8.69
C GLU A 151 -6.58 14.48 9.16
N VAL A 152 -5.47 14.90 8.54
CA VAL A 152 -4.14 14.40 8.87
C VAL A 152 -3.23 15.54 9.27
N GLU A 153 -2.62 15.41 10.45
CA GLU A 153 -1.45 16.19 10.84
C GLU A 153 -0.18 15.41 10.45
N VAL A 154 0.51 15.87 9.41
CA VAL A 154 1.82 15.35 9.01
C VAL A 154 2.89 16.04 9.85
N LYS A 155 3.67 15.26 10.58
CA LYS A 155 4.76 15.72 11.45
C LYS A 155 6.12 15.45 10.81
N ALA A 156 7.13 16.21 11.22
CA ALA A 156 8.49 15.97 10.75
C ALA A 156 8.96 14.58 11.20
N GLY A 157 9.61 13.84 10.29
CA GLY A 157 10.33 12.62 10.65
C GLY A 157 11.46 12.90 11.61
N THR A 158 11.76 11.92 12.47
CA THR A 158 12.91 11.96 13.40
C THR A 158 14.26 12.05 12.68
N ASP A 159 14.29 11.85 11.36
CA ASP A 159 15.46 11.98 10.50
C ASP A 159 15.54 13.34 9.78
N ALA A 160 14.78 14.35 10.21
CA ALA A 160 15.01 15.75 9.82
C ALA A 160 16.29 16.30 10.49
N LYS A 161 17.42 15.67 10.19
CA LYS A 161 18.75 16.14 10.57
C LYS A 161 19.61 16.28 9.32
N LYS A 162 19.62 17.54 8.86
CA LYS A 162 20.71 18.26 8.16
C LYS A 162 20.62 18.39 6.65
#